data_AF-A0A836G0N6-F1
#
_entry.id   AF-A0A836G0N6-F1
#
_cell.length_a   1.000
_cell.length_b   1.000
_cell.length_c   1.000
_cell.angle_alpha   90.00
_cell.angle_beta   90.00
_cell.angle_gamma   90.00
#
_symmetry.space_group_name_H-M   'P 1'
#
loop_
_entity.id
_entity.type
_entity.pdbx_description
1 polymer ?
#
loop_
_entity_poly.entity_id
_entity_poly.type
_entity_poly.pdbx_seq_one_letter_code
_entity_poly.pdbx_strand_id
1 'polypeptide(L)'
;MRVSLLRRFCEYVPKGASSKVSRSAATPRGVTRAFRVTEMAAAAADAERDAKGFFYLPRIDYDVGHGVAPLMSRKQFDVQYHVFHKAAVDRLNAHTLGSELEGHNLNVVIRNSSFDASRAVVHAAASEHFNYCFWYRSLRPWGTTVPARLKDELQLQYSQNGSLDAVEEVQRLFTVTALSQQYAGGWVYLVWTGKAFDVLSFDHGTCPIGSDLIPLLALNMHESARCYDYPLLAEDDDGDEIERFVRNFFKACNWGLAEQYFLQCGRA
;
A
#
# COMPACT_ATOMS: atom_id res chain seq x y z
N MET A 1 -27.33 20.61 21.45
CA MET A 1 -26.32 19.71 20.85
C MET A 1 -25.81 18.73 21.92
N ARG A 2 -26.46 17.56 22.09
CA ARG A 2 -25.96 16.48 22.96
C ARG A 2 -25.16 15.50 22.11
N VAL A 3 -23.88 15.76 21.94
CA VAL A 3 -22.93 14.73 21.47
C VAL A 3 -22.84 13.72 22.62
N SER A 4 -23.48 12.56 22.48
CA SER A 4 -23.60 11.59 23.56
C SER A 4 -22.22 11.09 24.01
N LEU A 5 -22.05 10.89 25.32
CA LEU A 5 -20.89 10.29 25.98
C LEU A 5 -20.43 8.96 25.33
N LEU A 6 -21.29 8.32 24.55
CA LEU A 6 -21.05 7.10 23.78
C LEU A 6 -19.97 7.21 22.69
N ARG A 7 -19.48 8.41 22.32
CA ARG A 7 -18.41 8.55 21.31
C ARG A 7 -17.05 8.96 21.84
N ARG A 8 -16.94 9.40 23.11
CA ARG A 8 -15.66 9.88 23.68
C ARG A 8 -14.79 8.76 24.24
N PHE A 9 -15.35 7.60 24.55
CA PHE A 9 -14.55 6.51 25.14
C PHE A 9 -13.51 5.94 24.17
N CYS A 10 -13.71 6.08 22.85
CA CYS A 10 -12.77 5.61 21.83
C CYS A 10 -11.38 6.26 21.97
N GLU A 11 -11.29 7.48 22.51
CA GLU A 11 -10.02 8.18 22.79
C GLU A 11 -9.21 7.49 23.90
N TYR A 12 -9.86 6.74 24.79
CA TYR A 12 -9.27 6.07 25.94
C TYR A 12 -9.02 4.57 25.70
N VAL A 13 -9.50 4.02 24.58
CA VAL A 13 -9.26 2.63 24.21
C VAL A 13 -7.91 2.54 23.48
N PRO A 14 -6.96 1.73 23.96
CA PRO A 14 -5.66 1.58 23.32
C PRO A 14 -5.78 1.15 21.86
N LYS A 15 -4.85 1.62 21.02
CA LYS A 15 -4.73 1.21 19.61
C LYS A 15 -4.63 -0.33 19.53
N GLY A 16 -5.48 -0.94 18.71
CA GLY A 16 -5.56 -2.40 18.53
C GLY A 16 -6.46 -3.14 19.52
N ALA A 17 -6.98 -2.49 20.57
CA ALA A 17 -7.94 -3.09 21.49
C ALA A 17 -9.37 -3.07 20.95
N SER A 18 -10.16 -4.11 21.27
CA SER A 18 -11.58 -4.18 20.93
C SER A 18 -12.41 -3.29 21.85
N SER A 19 -13.30 -2.47 21.27
CA SER A 19 -14.27 -1.64 21.99
C SER A 19 -15.57 -2.37 22.34
N LYS A 20 -15.69 -3.67 22.01
CA LYS A 20 -16.91 -4.45 22.25
C LYS A 20 -17.10 -4.75 23.73
N VAL A 21 -18.30 -4.48 24.23
CA VAL A 21 -18.72 -4.83 25.59
C VAL A 21 -18.98 -6.33 25.68
N SER A 22 -18.16 -7.07 26.43
CA SER A 22 -18.44 -8.47 26.76
C SER A 22 -19.41 -8.57 27.94
N ARG A 23 -20.40 -9.47 27.84
CA ARG A 23 -21.30 -9.82 28.95
C ARG A 23 -20.80 -11.00 29.79
N SER A 24 -19.65 -11.59 29.43
CA SER A 24 -19.08 -12.72 30.18
C SER A 24 -18.39 -12.25 31.46
N ALA A 25 -18.47 -13.07 32.52
CA ALA A 25 -17.74 -12.83 33.75
C ALA A 25 -16.23 -13.02 33.51
N ALA A 26 -15.47 -11.92 33.58
CA ALA A 26 -14.02 -11.97 33.51
C ALA A 26 -13.42 -12.42 34.86
N THR A 27 -12.38 -13.24 34.83
CA THR A 27 -11.66 -13.63 36.06
C THR A 27 -10.84 -12.45 36.60
N PRO A 28 -10.62 -12.33 37.93
CA PRO A 28 -9.80 -11.25 38.49
C PRO A 28 -8.41 -11.17 37.86
N ARG A 29 -7.77 -12.32 37.57
CA ARG A 29 -6.49 -12.36 36.86
C ARG A 29 -6.57 -11.80 35.44
N GLY A 30 -7.64 -12.13 34.71
CA GLY A 30 -7.88 -11.61 33.36
C GLY A 30 -8.08 -10.10 33.35
N VAL A 31 -8.85 -9.57 34.31
CA VAL A 31 -9.08 -8.13 34.48
C VAL A 31 -7.78 -7.40 34.80
N THR A 32 -7.00 -7.89 35.77
CA THR A 32 -5.70 -7.29 36.12
C THR A 32 -4.72 -7.32 34.96
N ARG A 33 -4.69 -8.42 34.17
CA ARG A 33 -3.84 -8.50 32.98
C ARG A 33 -4.24 -7.46 31.93
N ALA A 34 -5.53 -7.32 31.64
CA ALA A 34 -6.02 -6.34 30.67
C ALA A 34 -5.68 -4.90 31.09
N PHE A 35 -5.78 -4.59 32.38
CA PHE A 35 -5.35 -3.30 32.92
C PHE A 35 -3.86 -3.04 32.72
N ARG A 36 -2.98 -4.00 33.07
CA ARG A 36 -1.52 -3.85 32.87
C ARG A 36 -1.14 -3.69 31.39
N VAL A 37 -1.81 -4.41 30.48
CA VAL A 37 -1.60 -4.24 29.04
C VAL A 37 -2.00 -2.84 28.60
N THR A 38 -3.08 -2.29 29.16
CA THR A 38 -3.54 -0.92 28.89
C THR A 38 -2.53 0.12 29.40
N GLU A 39 -1.97 -0.07 30.59
CA GLU A 39 -0.92 0.79 31.15
C GLU A 39 0.33 0.80 30.28
N MET A 40 0.82 -0.37 29.85
CA MET A 40 1.95 -0.47 28.93
C MET A 40 1.66 0.20 27.58
N ALA A 41 0.44 0.05 27.07
CA ALA A 41 0.03 0.67 25.81
C ALA A 41 -0.05 2.20 25.91
N ALA A 42 -0.46 2.74 27.05
CA ALA A 42 -0.46 4.19 27.29
C ALA A 42 0.98 4.74 27.29
N ALA A 43 1.90 4.11 28.01
CA ALA A 43 3.31 4.50 28.01
C ALA A 43 3.94 4.44 26.61
N ALA A 44 3.62 3.41 25.82
CA ALA A 44 4.07 3.30 24.44
C ALA A 44 3.48 4.38 23.54
N ALA A 45 2.21 4.77 23.75
CA ALA A 45 1.56 5.83 22.99
C ALA A 45 2.15 7.22 23.29
N ASP A 46 2.50 7.49 24.55
CA ASP A 46 3.21 8.73 24.92
C ASP A 46 4.59 8.79 24.23
N ALA A 47 5.34 7.69 24.24
CA ALA A 47 6.62 7.61 23.53
C ALA A 47 6.46 7.75 22.00
N GLU A 48 5.42 7.15 21.40
CA GLU A 48 5.12 7.29 19.96
C GLU A 48 4.75 8.72 19.59
N ARG A 49 4.01 9.43 20.47
CA ARG A 49 3.68 10.84 20.27
C ARG A 49 4.92 11.71 20.23
N ASP A 50 5.82 11.51 21.19
CA ASP A 50 7.03 12.33 21.33
C ASP A 50 8.04 12.01 20.21
N ALA A 51 8.06 10.78 19.71
CA ALA A 51 8.88 10.35 18.56
C ALA A 51 8.26 10.66 17.19
N LYS A 52 7.08 11.29 17.13
CA LYS A 52 6.35 11.51 15.87
C LYS A 52 7.07 12.52 14.97
N GLY A 53 7.55 12.06 13.82
CA GLY A 53 8.14 12.91 12.79
C GLY A 53 7.12 13.61 11.88
N PHE A 54 7.65 14.32 10.88
CA PHE A 54 6.85 15.06 9.89
C PHE A 54 6.01 14.13 9.00
N PHE A 55 6.62 13.07 8.47
CA PHE A 55 5.94 12.02 7.71
C PHE A 55 5.32 10.99 8.66
N TYR A 56 4.17 10.44 8.27
CA TYR A 56 3.43 9.47 9.07
C TYR A 56 2.74 8.44 8.17
N LEU A 57 2.38 7.28 8.74
CA LEU A 57 1.67 6.24 8.00
C LEU A 57 0.29 6.73 7.52
N PRO A 58 -0.10 6.45 6.26
CA PRO A 58 -1.37 6.92 5.71
C PRO A 58 -2.54 6.23 6.40
N ARG A 59 -3.62 6.98 6.63
CA ARG A 59 -4.87 6.36 7.05
C ARG A 59 -5.44 5.52 5.91
N ILE A 60 -5.72 4.25 6.17
CA ILE A 60 -6.43 3.36 5.25
C ILE A 60 -7.92 3.73 5.22
N ASP A 61 -8.48 3.83 4.03
CA ASP A 61 -9.85 4.29 3.74
C ASP A 61 -10.88 3.16 3.65
N TYR A 62 -10.44 1.90 3.73
CA TYR A 62 -11.28 0.71 3.80
C TYR A 62 -11.00 -0.14 5.05
N ASP A 63 -11.93 -1.03 5.39
CA ASP A 63 -11.76 -1.94 6.53
C ASP A 63 -10.69 -3.01 6.23
N VAL A 64 -9.69 -3.07 7.09
CA VAL A 64 -8.60 -4.05 7.07
C VAL A 64 -8.68 -5.04 8.22
N GLY A 65 -9.78 -5.05 9.00
CA GLY A 65 -9.98 -5.94 10.15
C GLY A 65 -9.79 -7.43 9.82
N HIS A 66 -10.08 -7.81 8.58
CA HIS A 66 -9.91 -9.17 8.07
C HIS A 66 -8.84 -9.28 6.96
N GLY A 67 -8.02 -8.24 6.75
CA GLY A 67 -7.10 -8.13 5.63
C GLY A 67 -7.75 -7.48 4.40
N VAL A 68 -7.22 -7.78 3.21
CA VAL A 68 -7.69 -7.26 1.92
C VAL A 68 -8.08 -8.44 1.05
N ALA A 69 -9.29 -8.96 1.23
CA ALA A 69 -9.77 -10.12 0.48
C ALA A 69 -9.99 -9.78 -1.02
N PRO A 70 -9.71 -10.71 -1.95
CA PRO A 70 -9.10 -12.04 -1.75
C PRO A 70 -7.55 -12.04 -1.76
N LEU A 71 -6.90 -10.88 -1.71
CA LEU A 71 -5.46 -10.73 -1.92
C LEU A 71 -4.61 -11.06 -0.68
N MET A 72 -4.91 -10.48 0.48
CA MET A 72 -4.07 -10.59 1.68
C MET A 72 -4.89 -10.88 2.93
N SER A 73 -4.36 -11.74 3.80
CA SER A 73 -4.82 -11.91 5.16
C SER A 73 -4.51 -10.70 6.02
N ARG A 74 -5.18 -10.60 7.18
CA ARG A 74 -4.90 -9.57 8.19
C ARG A 74 -3.43 -9.55 8.59
N LYS A 75 -2.85 -10.73 8.81
CA LYS A 75 -1.46 -10.89 9.25
C LYS A 75 -0.48 -10.35 8.22
N GLN A 76 -0.68 -10.71 6.95
CA GLN A 76 0.15 -10.25 5.84
C GLN A 76 0.07 -8.73 5.68
N PHE A 77 -1.14 -8.16 5.75
CA PHE A 77 -1.34 -6.71 5.68
C PHE A 77 -0.67 -5.97 6.87
N ASP A 78 -0.84 -6.47 8.09
CA ASP A 78 -0.27 -5.86 9.30
C ASP A 78 1.26 -5.80 9.23
N VAL A 79 1.91 -6.84 8.71
CA VAL A 79 3.37 -6.85 8.54
C VAL A 79 3.81 -5.77 7.54
N GLN A 80 3.10 -5.63 6.42
CA GLN A 80 3.42 -4.58 5.45
C GLN A 80 3.24 -3.18 6.03
N TYR A 81 2.13 -2.92 6.71
CA TYR A 81 1.78 -1.59 7.22
C TYR A 81 2.55 -1.20 8.50
N HIS A 82 2.60 -2.09 9.49
CA HIS A 82 3.16 -1.79 10.81
C HIS A 82 4.67 -2.08 10.93
N VAL A 83 5.25 -2.87 10.02
CA VAL A 83 6.69 -3.19 10.05
C VAL A 83 7.41 -2.50 8.89
N PHE A 84 7.14 -2.89 7.65
CA PHE A 84 7.93 -2.44 6.50
C PHE A 84 7.66 -0.98 6.13
N HIS A 85 6.40 -0.57 6.00
CA HIS A 85 6.07 0.83 5.71
C HIS A 85 6.45 1.75 6.86
N LYS A 86 6.23 1.30 8.10
CA LYS A 86 6.66 2.06 9.29
C LYS A 86 8.18 2.30 9.29
N ALA A 87 8.98 1.28 9.00
CA ALA A 87 10.43 1.42 8.91
C ALA A 87 10.85 2.37 7.77
N ALA A 88 10.12 2.42 6.66
CA ALA A 88 10.37 3.41 5.60
C ALA A 88 10.07 4.85 6.09
N VAL A 89 8.96 5.06 6.79
CA VAL A 89 8.59 6.37 7.37
C VAL A 89 9.58 6.81 8.44
N ASP A 90 9.98 5.91 9.34
CA ASP A 90 10.93 6.22 10.41
C ASP A 90 12.30 6.60 9.81
N ARG A 91 12.78 5.87 8.80
CA ARG A 91 14.01 6.23 8.05
C ARG A 91 13.86 7.58 7.33
N LEU A 92 12.73 7.81 6.67
CA LEU A 92 12.48 9.06 5.96
C LEU A 92 12.58 10.26 6.93
N ASN A 93 11.89 10.19 8.07
CA ASN A 93 11.95 11.25 9.09
C ASN A 93 13.35 11.46 9.66
N ALA A 94 14.07 10.37 9.96
CA ALA A 94 15.42 10.46 10.52
C ALA A 94 16.42 11.16 9.58
N HIS A 95 16.25 11.00 8.27
CA HIS A 95 17.16 11.56 7.27
C HIS A 95 16.70 12.89 6.66
N THR A 96 15.44 13.30 6.86
CA THR A 96 14.98 14.63 6.45
C THR A 96 15.10 15.67 7.55
N LEU A 97 15.06 15.27 8.83
CA LEU A 97 15.24 16.18 9.96
C LEU A 97 16.62 16.84 9.96
N GLY A 98 16.66 18.17 10.12
CA GLY A 98 17.89 18.96 10.10
C GLY A 98 18.49 19.16 8.70
N SER A 99 17.79 18.75 7.64
CA SER A 99 18.23 18.89 6.24
C SER A 99 17.44 19.98 5.51
N GLU A 100 17.90 20.37 4.32
CA GLU A 100 17.16 21.28 3.41
C GLU A 100 15.80 20.74 2.97
N LEU A 101 15.54 19.45 3.16
CA LEU A 101 14.30 18.77 2.77
C LEU A 101 13.29 18.73 3.93
N GLU A 102 13.65 19.24 5.11
CA GLU A 102 12.76 19.27 6.28
C GLU A 102 11.49 20.08 5.99
N GLY A 103 10.34 19.54 6.36
CA GLY A 103 9.05 20.22 6.20
C GLY A 103 8.52 20.30 4.76
N HIS A 104 9.27 19.82 3.77
CA HIS A 104 8.79 19.77 2.39
C HIS A 104 7.82 18.60 2.14
N ASN A 105 6.94 18.77 1.15
CA ASN A 105 6.02 17.72 0.75
C ASN A 105 6.78 16.53 0.13
N LEU A 106 6.15 15.35 0.15
CA LEU A 106 6.77 14.10 -0.31
C LEU A 106 7.25 14.18 -1.77
N ASN A 107 6.49 14.82 -2.66
CA ASN A 107 6.84 14.94 -4.07
C ASN A 107 8.12 15.76 -4.28
N VAL A 108 8.26 16.86 -3.53
CA VAL A 108 9.46 17.72 -3.54
C VAL A 108 10.65 16.95 -2.97
N VAL A 109 10.47 16.20 -1.88
CA VAL A 109 11.53 15.37 -1.31
C VAL A 109 12.01 14.31 -2.32
N ILE A 110 11.09 13.59 -2.97
CA ILE A 110 11.43 12.59 -3.98
C ILE A 110 12.20 13.24 -5.13
N ARG A 111 11.64 14.29 -5.75
CA ARG A 111 12.25 14.96 -6.91
C ARG A 111 13.60 15.58 -6.63
N ASN A 112 13.76 16.24 -5.47
CA ASN A 112 15.01 16.91 -5.09
C ASN A 112 16.09 15.93 -4.56
N SER A 113 15.75 14.67 -4.37
CA SER A 113 16.69 13.61 -4.01
C SER A 113 16.92 12.60 -5.15
N SER A 114 16.16 12.69 -6.25
CA SER A 114 16.31 11.86 -7.44
C SER A 114 17.70 12.01 -8.06
N PHE A 115 18.29 10.88 -8.46
CA PHE A 115 19.57 10.80 -9.18
C PHE A 115 20.78 11.44 -8.45
N ASP A 116 20.67 11.67 -7.14
CA ASP A 116 21.76 12.14 -6.29
C ASP A 116 22.19 11.04 -5.30
N ALA A 117 23.39 10.48 -5.52
CA ALA A 117 23.94 9.43 -4.68
C ALA A 117 24.13 9.85 -3.21
N SER A 118 24.37 11.14 -2.95
CA SER A 118 24.52 11.66 -1.57
C SER A 118 23.19 11.67 -0.81
N ARG A 119 22.07 11.70 -1.54
CA ARG A 119 20.70 11.70 -1.00
C ARG A 119 19.99 10.35 -1.19
N ALA A 120 20.72 9.31 -1.61
CA ALA A 120 20.15 8.00 -1.93
C ALA A 120 19.29 7.41 -0.79
N VAL A 121 19.69 7.60 0.47
CA VAL A 121 18.92 7.09 1.62
C VAL A 121 17.57 7.81 1.77
N VAL A 122 17.56 9.15 1.64
CA VAL A 122 16.33 9.94 1.68
C VAL A 122 15.45 9.59 0.49
N HIS A 123 16.04 9.49 -0.71
CA HIS A 123 15.31 9.15 -1.92
C HIS A 123 14.64 7.77 -1.82
N ALA A 124 15.39 6.75 -1.41
CA ALA A 124 14.87 5.40 -1.25
C ALA A 124 13.74 5.35 -0.20
N ALA A 125 13.91 5.98 0.96
CA ALA A 125 12.88 6.02 2.00
C ALA A 125 11.62 6.79 1.56
N ALA A 126 11.79 7.90 0.83
CA ALA A 126 10.70 8.70 0.30
C ALA A 126 9.93 7.96 -0.81
N SER A 127 10.65 7.34 -1.74
CA SER A 127 10.08 6.50 -2.81
C SER A 127 9.31 5.31 -2.23
N GLU A 128 9.87 4.60 -1.25
CA GLU A 128 9.16 3.51 -0.58
C GLU A 128 7.92 4.00 0.16
N HIS A 129 8.02 5.12 0.89
CA HIS A 129 6.85 5.70 1.54
C HIS A 129 5.73 6.02 0.54
N PHE A 130 6.08 6.59 -0.63
CA PHE A 130 5.14 6.82 -1.72
C PHE A 130 4.55 5.51 -2.26
N ASN A 131 5.39 4.52 -2.55
CA ASN A 131 4.96 3.26 -3.14
C ASN A 131 3.95 2.51 -2.25
N TYR A 132 4.21 2.41 -0.94
CA TYR A 132 3.24 1.84 0.01
C TYR A 132 1.93 2.65 0.06
N CYS A 133 2.02 3.98 0.15
CA CYS A 133 0.84 4.85 0.14
C CYS A 133 -0.01 4.65 -1.12
N PHE A 134 0.62 4.55 -2.29
CA PHE A 134 -0.08 4.34 -3.55
C PHE A 134 -0.62 2.91 -3.68
N TRP A 135 0.13 1.91 -3.21
CA TRP A 135 -0.30 0.51 -3.22
C TRP A 135 -1.56 0.31 -2.40
N TYR A 136 -1.65 0.83 -1.18
CA TYR A 136 -2.88 0.74 -0.39
C TYR A 136 -4.08 1.38 -1.11
N ARG A 137 -3.88 2.54 -1.75
CA ARG A 137 -4.96 3.19 -2.52
C ARG A 137 -5.34 2.41 -3.78
N SER A 138 -4.40 1.65 -4.35
CA SER A 138 -4.60 0.75 -5.49
C SER A 138 -5.37 -0.52 -5.11
N LEU A 139 -5.61 -0.74 -3.81
CA LEU A 139 -6.36 -1.88 -3.30
C LEU A 139 -7.75 -1.48 -2.85
N ARG A 140 -8.68 -2.41 -3.02
CA ARG A 140 -10.02 -2.36 -2.45
C ARG A 140 -10.48 -3.78 -2.15
N PRO A 141 -10.96 -4.09 -0.93
CA PRO A 141 -11.53 -5.41 -0.65
C PRO A 141 -12.62 -5.75 -1.67
N TRP A 142 -12.52 -6.94 -2.28
CA TRP A 142 -13.37 -7.44 -3.37
C TRP A 142 -13.27 -6.68 -4.70
N GLY A 143 -12.28 -5.81 -4.81
CA GLY A 143 -11.92 -5.10 -6.04
C GLY A 143 -12.99 -4.14 -6.53
N THR A 144 -12.84 -3.74 -7.78
CA THR A 144 -13.78 -2.92 -8.51
C THR A 144 -13.88 -3.42 -9.94
N THR A 145 -14.99 -3.17 -10.62
CA THR A 145 -15.08 -3.39 -12.06
C THR A 145 -14.30 -2.31 -12.80
N VAL A 146 -13.67 -2.66 -13.92
CA VAL A 146 -13.01 -1.67 -14.79
C VAL A 146 -14.06 -0.69 -15.33
N PRO A 147 -13.92 0.62 -15.06
CA PRO A 147 -14.83 1.62 -15.61
C PRO A 147 -14.78 1.67 -17.14
N ALA A 148 -15.91 2.03 -17.77
CA ALA A 148 -16.06 1.97 -19.23
C ALA A 148 -15.04 2.85 -19.98
N ARG A 149 -14.79 4.08 -19.52
CA ARG A 149 -13.87 4.98 -20.24
C ARG A 149 -12.43 4.48 -20.19
N LEU A 150 -11.98 4.04 -19.01
CA LEU A 150 -10.66 3.43 -18.90
C LEU A 150 -10.56 2.15 -19.75
N LYS A 151 -11.62 1.34 -19.78
CA LYS A 151 -11.67 0.12 -20.62
C LYS A 151 -11.51 0.48 -22.11
N ASP A 152 -12.23 1.48 -22.60
CA ASP A 152 -12.17 1.90 -24.00
C ASP A 152 -10.77 2.38 -24.40
N GLU A 153 -10.12 3.18 -23.54
CA GLU A 153 -8.77 3.69 -23.78
C GLU A 153 -7.71 2.59 -23.76
N LEU A 154 -7.82 1.63 -22.83
CA LEU A 154 -6.99 0.44 -22.84
C LEU A 154 -7.25 -0.40 -24.10
N GLN A 155 -8.50 -0.50 -24.56
CA GLN A 155 -8.87 -1.24 -25.77
C GLN A 155 -8.23 -0.63 -27.02
N LEU A 156 -8.21 0.70 -27.13
CA LEU A 156 -7.56 1.39 -28.25
C LEU A 156 -6.07 1.06 -28.37
N GLN A 157 -5.40 0.84 -27.23
CA GLN A 157 -3.97 0.58 -27.22
C GLN A 157 -3.61 -0.91 -27.30
N TYR A 158 -4.22 -1.75 -26.45
CA TYR A 158 -3.82 -3.15 -26.29
C TYR A 158 -4.58 -4.10 -27.22
N SER A 159 -5.70 -3.68 -27.81
CA SER A 159 -6.44 -4.56 -28.72
C SER A 159 -5.83 -4.58 -30.11
N GLN A 160 -5.09 -5.63 -30.43
CA GLN A 160 -4.72 -5.90 -31.82
C GLN A 160 -5.98 -6.29 -32.60
N ASN A 161 -6.43 -5.42 -33.50
CA ASN A 161 -7.56 -5.62 -34.41
C ASN A 161 -8.91 -5.96 -33.75
N GLY A 162 -9.12 -5.60 -32.48
CA GLY A 162 -10.39 -5.82 -31.78
C GLY A 162 -10.60 -7.25 -31.23
N SER A 163 -9.62 -8.15 -31.36
CA SER A 163 -9.77 -9.56 -30.96
C SER A 163 -9.32 -9.84 -29.52
N LEU A 164 -8.45 -9.00 -28.96
CA LEU A 164 -7.88 -9.18 -27.63
C LEU A 164 -8.63 -8.30 -26.62
N ASP A 165 -9.02 -8.85 -25.47
CA ASP A 165 -9.53 -8.04 -24.35
C ASP A 165 -8.35 -7.31 -23.69
N ALA A 166 -8.41 -5.97 -23.70
CA ALA A 166 -7.30 -5.16 -23.20
C ALA A 166 -7.06 -5.31 -21.70
N VAL A 167 -8.08 -5.65 -20.91
CA VAL A 167 -7.91 -5.87 -19.47
C VAL A 167 -7.16 -7.18 -19.26
N GLU A 168 -7.50 -8.24 -19.99
CA GLU A 168 -6.75 -9.50 -19.96
C GLU A 168 -5.29 -9.30 -20.38
N GLU A 169 -5.03 -8.45 -21.37
CA GLU A 169 -3.66 -8.15 -21.79
C GLU A 169 -2.87 -7.36 -20.74
N VAL A 170 -3.50 -6.38 -20.07
CA VAL A 170 -2.87 -5.71 -18.92
C VAL A 170 -2.56 -6.70 -17.82
N GLN A 171 -3.46 -7.64 -17.52
CA GLN A 171 -3.21 -8.69 -16.52
C GLN A 171 -2.03 -9.57 -16.93
N ARG A 172 -1.97 -9.98 -18.20
CA ARG A 172 -0.87 -10.77 -18.76
C ARG A 172 0.46 -10.03 -18.64
N LEU A 173 0.50 -8.74 -18.99
CA LEU A 173 1.69 -7.91 -18.87
C LEU A 173 2.13 -7.77 -17.41
N PHE A 174 1.20 -7.55 -16.47
CA PHE A 174 1.52 -7.54 -15.04
C PHE A 174 2.14 -8.85 -14.59
N THR A 175 1.57 -9.99 -15.00
CA THR A 175 2.10 -11.31 -14.64
C THR A 175 3.52 -11.50 -15.17
N VAL A 176 3.76 -11.19 -16.45
CA VAL A 176 5.10 -11.30 -17.05
C VAL A 176 6.12 -10.40 -16.35
N THR A 177 5.75 -9.16 -16.06
CA THR A 177 6.62 -8.19 -15.35
C THR A 177 6.84 -8.58 -13.89
N ALA A 178 5.84 -9.16 -13.22
CA ALA A 178 5.97 -9.67 -11.85
C ALA A 178 6.92 -10.88 -11.78
N LEU A 179 6.80 -11.82 -12.73
CA LEU A 179 7.67 -13.00 -12.82
C LEU A 179 9.13 -12.61 -13.10
N SER A 180 9.37 -11.58 -13.90
CA SER A 180 10.74 -11.09 -14.16
C SER A 180 11.36 -10.39 -12.96
N GLN A 181 10.56 -9.78 -12.06
CA GLN A 181 11.04 -9.10 -10.85
C GLN A 181 11.04 -9.96 -9.57
N GLN A 182 10.68 -11.23 -9.66
CA GLN A 182 10.43 -12.07 -8.48
C GLN A 182 11.55 -12.16 -7.44
N TYR A 183 12.82 -12.02 -7.88
CA TYR A 183 14.01 -12.10 -7.04
C TYR A 183 14.62 -10.74 -6.69
N ALA A 184 14.30 -9.69 -7.47
CA ALA A 184 14.85 -8.36 -7.26
C ALA A 184 14.16 -7.62 -6.11
N GLY A 185 12.86 -7.87 -5.93
CA GLY A 185 12.03 -7.10 -5.00
C GLY A 185 11.79 -5.67 -5.50
N GLY A 186 10.57 -5.18 -5.33
CA GLY A 186 10.20 -3.89 -5.90
C GLY A 186 8.71 -3.77 -6.14
N TRP A 187 8.36 -3.06 -7.20
CA TRP A 187 7.00 -2.63 -7.50
C TRP A 187 6.70 -2.78 -8.97
N VAL A 188 5.50 -3.26 -9.31
CA VAL A 188 4.98 -3.26 -10.67
C VAL A 188 3.86 -2.24 -10.75
N TYR A 189 3.91 -1.38 -11.76
CA TYR A 189 2.95 -0.31 -11.95
C TYR A 189 2.28 -0.38 -13.31
N LEU A 190 0.97 -0.11 -13.34
CA LEU A 190 0.32 0.43 -14.54
C LEU A 190 0.54 1.93 -14.50
N VAL A 191 1.13 2.50 -15.54
CA VAL A 191 1.38 3.94 -15.65
C VAL A 191 0.77 4.50 -16.92
N TRP A 192 0.53 5.81 -16.91
CA TRP A 192 0.34 6.63 -18.09
C TRP A 192 1.59 7.47 -18.33
N THR A 193 2.17 7.34 -19.53
CA THR A 193 3.39 8.04 -19.94
C THR A 193 3.14 9.47 -20.45
N GLY A 194 1.88 9.91 -20.45
CA GLY A 194 1.44 11.11 -21.17
C GLY A 194 0.96 10.82 -22.59
N LYS A 195 1.33 9.67 -23.17
CA LYS A 195 0.98 9.28 -24.55
C LYS A 195 0.37 7.90 -24.67
N ALA A 196 0.81 6.97 -23.82
CA ALA A 196 0.40 5.57 -23.83
C ALA A 196 0.40 5.01 -22.40
N PHE A 197 -0.40 3.96 -22.18
CA PHE A 197 -0.33 3.11 -21.02
C PHE A 197 0.89 2.21 -21.08
N ASP A 198 1.50 1.90 -19.94
CA ASP A 198 2.57 0.91 -19.89
C ASP A 198 2.58 0.18 -18.55
N VAL A 199 3.13 -1.03 -18.55
CA VAL A 199 3.33 -1.83 -17.34
C VAL A 199 4.82 -1.90 -17.05
N LEU A 200 5.25 -1.14 -16.05
CA LEU A 200 6.66 -0.97 -15.72
C LEU A 200 6.99 -1.53 -14.35
N SER A 201 8.17 -2.12 -14.25
CA SER A 201 8.79 -2.53 -12.99
C SER A 201 9.69 -1.42 -12.44
N PHE A 202 9.64 -1.23 -11.13
CA PHE A 202 10.47 -0.32 -10.37
C PHE A 202 11.19 -1.11 -9.28
N ASP A 203 12.50 -0.93 -9.17
CA ASP A 203 13.30 -1.56 -8.14
C ASP A 203 13.02 -0.93 -6.76
N HIS A 204 13.37 -1.63 -5.69
CA HIS A 204 13.30 -1.11 -4.33
C HIS A 204 13.95 0.28 -4.21
N GLY A 205 13.25 1.23 -3.59
CA GLY A 205 13.73 2.60 -3.40
C GLY A 205 13.58 3.51 -4.62
N THR A 206 12.93 3.05 -5.69
CA THR A 206 12.56 3.87 -6.86
C THR A 206 11.04 4.00 -6.97
N CYS A 207 10.55 5.06 -7.62
CA CYS A 207 9.12 5.25 -7.80
C CYS A 207 8.79 6.00 -9.11
N PRO A 208 7.55 5.87 -9.63
CA PRO A 208 7.12 6.54 -10.86
C PRO A 208 7.27 8.07 -10.85
N ILE A 209 7.15 8.70 -9.68
CA ILE A 209 7.29 10.17 -9.54
C ILE A 209 8.71 10.63 -9.87
N GLY A 210 9.73 9.80 -9.57
CA GLY A 210 11.12 10.10 -9.92
C GLY A 210 11.38 10.10 -11.43
N SER A 211 10.50 9.45 -12.21
CA SER A 211 10.59 9.31 -13.67
C SER A 211 9.52 10.11 -14.42
N ASP A 212 8.82 11.03 -13.74
CA ASP A 212 7.73 11.86 -14.28
C ASP A 212 6.60 11.06 -14.96
N LEU A 213 6.38 9.83 -14.51
CA LEU A 213 5.29 8.96 -14.95
C LEU A 213 4.07 9.14 -14.04
N ILE A 214 2.88 8.90 -14.60
CA ILE A 214 1.63 9.00 -13.85
C ILE A 214 1.15 7.60 -13.45
N PRO A 215 1.27 7.21 -12.17
CA PRO A 215 0.88 5.88 -11.74
C PRO A 215 -0.64 5.74 -11.65
N LEU A 216 -1.15 4.59 -12.08
CA LEU A 216 -2.57 4.25 -12.12
C LEU A 216 -2.92 3.09 -11.18
N LEU A 217 -2.11 2.02 -11.22
CA LEU A 217 -2.19 0.88 -10.29
C LEU A 217 -0.77 0.50 -9.85
N ALA A 218 -0.64 -0.02 -8.64
CA ALA A 218 0.61 -0.56 -8.12
C ALA A 218 0.41 -1.95 -7.53
N LEU A 219 1.42 -2.80 -7.66
CA LEU A 219 1.54 -4.10 -7.04
C LEU A 219 2.90 -4.20 -6.33
N ASN A 220 2.87 -4.59 -5.05
CA ASN A 220 4.07 -4.83 -4.25
C ASN A 220 4.63 -6.23 -4.54
N MET A 221 5.83 -6.30 -5.13
CA MET A 221 6.50 -7.55 -5.49
C MET A 221 7.58 -7.99 -4.49
N HIS A 222 7.74 -7.28 -3.36
CA HIS A 222 8.63 -7.75 -2.31
C HIS A 222 8.18 -9.12 -1.80
N GLU A 223 9.13 -10.02 -1.54
CA GLU A 223 8.84 -11.33 -0.94
C GLU A 223 8.07 -11.18 0.37
N SER A 224 8.38 -10.13 1.15
CA SER A 224 7.68 -9.84 2.40
C SER A 224 6.18 -9.58 2.22
N ALA A 225 5.72 -9.15 1.03
CA ALA A 225 4.32 -8.85 0.73
C ALA A 225 3.48 -10.11 0.47
N ARG A 226 4.16 -11.24 0.19
CA ARG A 226 3.55 -12.51 -0.19
C ARG A 226 3.87 -13.66 0.76
N CYS A 227 4.94 -13.56 1.56
CA CYS A 227 5.51 -14.68 2.32
C CYS A 227 4.57 -15.41 3.31
N TYR A 228 3.50 -14.77 3.81
CA TYR A 228 2.55 -15.46 4.70
C TYR A 228 1.41 -16.15 3.97
N ASP A 229 0.97 -15.62 2.84
CA ASP A 229 -0.24 -16.07 2.14
C ASP A 229 0.09 -16.81 0.82
N TYR A 230 1.28 -16.58 0.24
CA TYR A 230 1.81 -17.17 -0.99
C TYR A 230 3.32 -17.50 -0.79
N PRO A 231 3.64 -18.51 0.05
CA PRO A 231 5.03 -18.87 0.36
C PRO A 231 5.62 -19.82 -0.69
N LEU A 232 6.81 -19.52 -1.24
CA LEU A 232 7.50 -20.17 -2.40
C LEU A 232 7.62 -21.72 -2.41
N LEU A 233 7.23 -22.38 -1.32
CA LEU A 233 7.33 -23.81 -1.10
C LEU A 233 5.94 -24.46 -0.96
N ALA A 234 4.87 -23.79 -1.37
CA ALA A 234 3.55 -24.40 -1.33
C ALA A 234 3.50 -25.54 -2.36
N GLU A 235 3.40 -26.79 -1.91
CA GLU A 235 3.21 -27.99 -2.75
C GLU A 235 1.81 -28.05 -3.39
N ASP A 236 1.27 -26.91 -3.82
CA ASP A 236 -0.07 -26.81 -4.39
C ASP A 236 -0.02 -26.87 -5.93
N ASP A 237 -0.92 -27.67 -6.50
CA ASP A 237 -1.03 -28.02 -7.94
C ASP A 237 -1.60 -26.88 -8.83
N ASP A 238 -1.76 -25.66 -8.29
CA ASP A 238 -2.61 -24.56 -8.84
C ASP A 238 -1.85 -23.48 -9.64
N GLY A 239 -0.59 -23.75 -10.03
CA GLY A 239 0.29 -22.86 -10.80
C GLY A 239 1.30 -22.07 -9.96
N ASP A 240 2.13 -21.25 -10.62
CA ASP A 240 3.15 -20.43 -9.96
C ASP A 240 2.50 -19.45 -8.97
N GLU A 241 3.00 -19.41 -7.74
CA GLU A 241 2.46 -18.59 -6.66
C GLU A 241 2.40 -17.11 -6.97
N ILE A 242 3.34 -16.63 -7.80
CA ILE A 242 3.36 -15.25 -8.27
C ILE A 242 2.18 -14.98 -9.18
N GLU A 243 1.86 -15.91 -10.08
CA GLU A 243 0.66 -15.80 -10.92
C GLU A 243 -0.60 -15.81 -10.06
N ARG A 244 -0.65 -16.67 -9.02
CA ARG A 244 -1.77 -16.68 -8.06
C ARG A 244 -1.90 -15.35 -7.32
N PHE A 245 -0.78 -14.76 -6.91
CA PHE A 245 -0.73 -13.46 -6.25
C PHE A 245 -1.21 -12.33 -7.16
N VAL A 246 -0.69 -12.25 -8.40
CA VAL A 246 -1.11 -11.26 -9.42
C VAL A 246 -2.59 -11.42 -9.77
N ARG A 247 -3.05 -12.66 -9.96
CA ARG A 247 -4.47 -12.97 -10.22
C ARG A 247 -5.37 -12.51 -9.08
N ASN A 248 -4.98 -12.74 -7.83
CA ASN A 248 -5.74 -12.26 -6.67
C ASN A 248 -5.64 -10.74 -6.49
N PHE A 249 -4.55 -10.12 -6.93
CA PHE A 249 -4.42 -8.67 -6.95
C PHE A 249 -5.46 -8.05 -7.88
N PHE A 250 -5.64 -8.57 -9.09
CA PHE A 250 -6.66 -8.05 -10.00
C PHE A 250 -8.10 -8.22 -9.49
N LYS A 251 -8.36 -9.24 -8.66
CA LYS A 251 -9.63 -9.38 -7.93
C LYS A 251 -9.81 -8.39 -6.78
N ALA A 252 -8.74 -7.75 -6.32
CA ALA A 252 -8.72 -6.81 -5.19
C ALA A 252 -8.28 -5.38 -5.60
N CYS A 253 -8.05 -5.11 -6.88
CA CYS A 253 -7.52 -3.83 -7.32
C CYS A 253 -8.61 -2.77 -7.52
N ASN A 254 -8.20 -1.51 -7.42
CA ASN A 254 -9.06 -0.34 -7.48
C ASN A 254 -8.97 0.38 -8.84
N TRP A 255 -9.59 -0.20 -9.87
CA TRP A 255 -9.72 0.41 -11.20
C TRP A 255 -10.41 1.78 -11.19
N GLY A 256 -11.29 2.03 -10.22
CA GLY A 256 -11.92 3.33 -10.07
C GLY A 256 -10.92 4.46 -9.80
N LEU A 257 -9.87 4.19 -9.02
CA LEU A 257 -8.79 5.15 -8.79
C LEU A 257 -7.95 5.36 -10.06
N ALA A 258 -7.62 4.28 -10.78
CA ALA A 258 -6.87 4.32 -12.02
C ALA A 258 -7.57 5.21 -13.07
N GLU A 259 -8.90 5.06 -13.24
CA GLU A 259 -9.67 5.91 -14.15
C GLU A 259 -9.63 7.38 -13.68
N GLN A 260 -9.83 7.64 -12.39
CA GLN A 260 -9.82 9.01 -11.86
C GLN A 260 -8.51 9.73 -12.15
N TYR A 261 -7.36 9.06 -11.96
CA TYR A 261 -6.07 9.65 -12.27
C TYR A 261 -5.85 9.83 -13.77
N PHE A 262 -6.18 8.83 -14.58
CA PHE A 262 -6.09 8.96 -16.03
C PHE A 262 -6.92 10.15 -16.55
N LEU A 263 -8.18 10.29 -16.11
CA LEU A 263 -9.04 11.40 -16.52
C LEU A 263 -8.59 12.77 -16.01
N GLN A 264 -7.86 12.83 -14.89
CA GLN A 264 -7.25 14.07 -14.42
C GLN A 264 -6.09 14.51 -15.33
N CYS A 265 -5.40 13.58 -15.99
CA CYS A 265 -4.33 13.90 -16.94
C CYS A 265 -4.86 14.61 -18.18
N GLY A 266 -6.01 14.17 -18.71
CA GLY A 266 -6.63 14.77 -19.91
C GLY A 266 -7.33 16.12 -19.68
N ARG A 267 -7.37 16.61 -18.43
CA ARG A 267 -7.90 17.93 -18.07
C ARG A 267 -6.82 19.00 -17.88
N ALA A 268 -5.55 18.60 -17.91
CA ALA A 268 -4.38 19.48 -17.84
C ALA A 268 -3.86 19.76 -19.27
#